data_AF-A0A914ZJT5-F1
#
_entry.id   AF-A0A914ZJT5-F1
#
_cell.length_a   1.000
_cell.length_b   1.000
_cell.length_c   1.000
_cell.angle_alpha   90.00
_cell.angle_beta   90.00
_cell.angle_gamma   90.00
#
_symmetry.space_group_name_H-M   'P 1'
#
loop_
_entity.id
_entity.type
_entity.pdbx_description
1 polymer ?
#
loop_
_entity_poly.entity_id
_entity_poly.type
_entity_poly.pdbx_seq_one_letter_code
_entity_poly.pdbx_strand_id
1 'polypeptide(L)'
;MSLMLSSSDELDVFLRSLRGLLMRIFTRFPTKFVKGGIHDGTNNLNYITLQVGVLKSNVIKNIKMLTDEAEKLFARWNQFKPKNETLSEDRDAVLSAIEFIKEKRLQFNELQASREKLLSECEQFDMEKPDFPIIDEMEADLEEFENNWILYEQFNEQLQKLANEDWVVFRSKTYLFDEFLHQWTEKLKSLPASHMTVRIGKDVDEFKEMSDGLKYCRGEMLSNDHWLELFRLLGMPKGTTLERLHFGDLLTVHENIIANIEALKSLNARAQGEVTIREAIQELELWAAQAEFTLTEYKHTNGSVVKVIKDWKDSINSVKDTEALLQSLKNSPYYAQFTDKTSVWETRLADLDQYLQWMNEIQRKWIYLEPIFGRGSLPSEASRFSRVDAEFRTILHGVSSCFALCFIPYGFFGYFIEQ
;
A
#
# COMPACT_ATOMS: atom_id res chain seq x y z
N MET A 1 -84.44 6.88 -29.33
CA MET A 1 -85.54 6.05 -29.85
C MET A 1 -84.94 4.77 -30.39
N SER A 2 -85.62 3.67 -30.10
CA SER A 2 -85.15 2.29 -30.03
C SER A 2 -84.84 1.60 -31.36
N LEU A 3 -84.13 0.47 -31.24
CA LEU A 3 -84.12 -0.76 -32.08
C LEU A 3 -83.34 -0.70 -33.41
N MET A 4 -82.26 -1.46 -33.57
CA MET A 4 -82.15 -2.92 -33.83
C MET A 4 -82.59 -3.35 -35.23
N LEU A 5 -81.67 -4.11 -35.88
CA LEU A 5 -81.76 -5.06 -37.00
C LEU A 5 -80.70 -4.70 -38.07
N SER A 6 -79.95 -5.59 -38.71
CA SER A 6 -79.50 -6.96 -38.45
C SER A 6 -78.62 -7.34 -39.66
N SER A 7 -77.43 -7.87 -39.38
CA SER A 7 -76.71 -8.91 -40.14
C SER A 7 -76.84 -9.00 -41.67
N SER A 8 -75.78 -8.63 -42.39
CA SER A 8 -75.22 -9.36 -43.56
C SER A 8 -73.95 -8.67 -44.07
N ASP A 9 -73.91 -7.33 -44.02
CA ASP A 9 -72.88 -6.54 -44.71
C ASP A 9 -71.57 -6.39 -43.91
N GLU A 10 -71.62 -6.38 -42.59
CA GLU A 10 -70.42 -6.25 -41.74
C GLU A 10 -69.57 -7.53 -41.70
N LEU A 11 -70.18 -8.70 -41.90
CA LEU A 11 -69.45 -9.97 -41.97
C LEU A 11 -68.63 -10.08 -43.28
N ASP A 12 -69.15 -9.54 -44.38
CA ASP A 12 -68.48 -9.59 -45.69
C ASP A 12 -67.31 -8.60 -45.78
N VAL A 13 -67.40 -7.47 -45.05
CA VAL A 13 -66.29 -6.51 -44.90
C VAL A 13 -65.17 -7.07 -44.02
N PHE A 14 -65.51 -7.78 -42.93
CA PHE A 14 -64.53 -8.43 -42.04
C PHE A 14 -63.77 -9.58 -42.74
N LEU A 15 -64.47 -10.40 -43.53
CA LEU A 15 -63.87 -11.51 -44.28
C LEU A 15 -62.95 -11.03 -45.44
N ARG A 16 -63.26 -9.90 -46.08
CA ARG A 16 -62.38 -9.28 -47.11
C ARG A 16 -61.11 -8.68 -46.51
N SER A 17 -61.19 -8.09 -45.31
CA SER A 17 -60.03 -7.57 -44.57
C SER A 17 -59.07 -8.70 -44.15
N LEU A 18 -59.60 -9.81 -43.63
CA LEU A 18 -58.82 -11.01 -43.26
C LEU A 18 -58.13 -11.66 -44.47
N ARG A 19 -58.77 -11.68 -45.64
CA ARG A 19 -58.18 -12.23 -46.88
C ARG A 19 -57.02 -11.37 -47.40
N GLY A 20 -57.08 -10.05 -47.21
CA GLY A 20 -55.99 -9.13 -47.54
C GLY A 20 -54.78 -9.27 -46.61
N LEU A 21 -55.01 -9.52 -45.32
CA LEU A 21 -53.96 -9.73 -44.32
C LEU A 21 -53.27 -11.10 -44.49
N LEU A 22 -54.03 -12.16 -44.76
CA LEU A 22 -53.51 -13.52 -45.01
C LEU A 22 -52.71 -13.61 -46.32
N MET A 23 -53.09 -12.85 -47.36
CA MET A 23 -52.31 -12.78 -48.61
C MET A 23 -50.95 -12.09 -48.44
N ARG A 24 -50.78 -11.20 -47.44
CA ARG A 24 -49.49 -10.57 -47.11
C ARG A 24 -48.56 -11.49 -46.32
N ILE A 25 -49.11 -12.48 -45.60
CA ILE A 25 -48.34 -13.48 -44.85
C ILE A 25 -47.88 -14.62 -45.78
N PHE A 26 -48.68 -14.97 -46.80
CA PHE A 26 -48.40 -16.10 -47.69
C PHE A 26 -47.41 -15.83 -48.85
N THR A 27 -46.95 -14.60 -49.05
CA THR A 27 -45.96 -14.27 -50.10
C THR A 27 -44.50 -14.58 -49.72
N ARG A 28 -44.24 -15.19 -48.56
CA ARG A 28 -42.87 -15.40 -48.04
C ARG A 28 -42.41 -16.84 -47.84
N PHE A 29 -43.13 -17.85 -48.32
CA PHE A 29 -42.64 -19.24 -48.30
C PHE A 29 -42.71 -19.90 -49.70
N PRO A 30 -41.69 -20.70 -50.08
CA PRO A 30 -41.56 -21.22 -51.43
C PRO A 30 -42.60 -22.30 -51.71
N THR A 31 -43.17 -22.20 -52.90
CA THR A 31 -44.17 -23.07 -53.53
C THR A 31 -43.72 -24.53 -53.63
N LYS A 32 -44.12 -25.38 -52.66
CA LYS A 32 -44.38 -26.80 -52.92
C LYS A 32 -45.59 -27.25 -52.09
N PHE A 33 -46.42 -28.10 -52.67
CA PHE A 33 -47.68 -28.67 -52.16
C PHE A 33 -48.96 -27.91 -52.49
N VAL A 34 -49.35 -27.98 -53.77
CA VAL A 34 -50.77 -27.98 -54.18
C VAL A 34 -51.18 -29.44 -54.39
N LYS A 35 -52.05 -29.96 -53.51
CA LYS A 35 -53.16 -30.91 -53.76
C LYS A 35 -53.48 -31.71 -52.50
N GLY A 36 -54.59 -31.37 -51.84
CA GLY A 36 -55.21 -32.19 -50.81
C GLY A 36 -56.25 -31.43 -49.98
N GLY A 37 -57.53 -31.59 -50.31
CA GLY A 37 -58.64 -31.61 -49.36
C GLY A 37 -59.08 -30.29 -48.68
N ILE A 38 -60.22 -29.77 -49.11
CA ILE A 38 -60.99 -28.66 -48.50
C ILE A 38 -61.62 -29.05 -47.13
N HIS A 39 -61.34 -30.24 -46.59
CA HIS A 39 -61.94 -30.74 -45.33
C HIS A 39 -61.12 -30.45 -44.06
N ASP A 40 -59.89 -29.91 -44.20
CA ASP A 40 -58.96 -29.70 -43.08
C ASP A 40 -58.88 -28.24 -42.59
N GLY A 41 -59.44 -27.30 -43.36
CA GLY A 41 -59.33 -25.85 -43.07
C GLY A 41 -60.05 -25.41 -41.80
N THR A 42 -61.22 -25.99 -41.47
CA THR A 42 -62.00 -25.62 -40.28
C THR A 42 -61.47 -26.22 -38.98
N ASN A 43 -60.95 -27.45 -39.01
CA ASN A 43 -60.27 -28.04 -37.86
C ASN A 43 -58.95 -27.33 -37.56
N ASN A 44 -58.19 -26.98 -38.60
CA ASN A 44 -56.93 -26.26 -38.44
C ASN A 44 -57.16 -24.81 -37.97
N LEU A 45 -58.20 -24.13 -38.45
CA LEU A 45 -58.58 -22.79 -37.99
C LEU A 45 -59.04 -22.79 -36.52
N ASN A 46 -59.87 -23.77 -36.11
CA ASN A 46 -60.30 -23.94 -34.71
C ASN A 46 -59.12 -24.30 -33.79
N TYR A 47 -58.18 -25.11 -34.26
CA TYR A 47 -56.98 -25.45 -33.52
C TYR A 47 -56.07 -24.22 -33.33
N ILE A 48 -55.89 -23.40 -34.37
CA ILE A 48 -55.16 -22.14 -34.31
C ILE A 48 -55.84 -21.14 -33.36
N THR A 49 -57.18 -21.03 -33.38
CA THR A 49 -57.90 -20.12 -32.45
C THR A 49 -57.81 -20.58 -31.00
N LEU A 50 -57.89 -21.89 -30.75
CA LEU A 50 -57.67 -22.47 -29.41
C LEU A 50 -56.23 -22.24 -28.93
N GLN A 51 -55.23 -22.43 -29.79
CA GLN A 51 -53.83 -22.17 -29.45
C GLN A 51 -53.56 -20.69 -29.18
N VAL A 52 -54.11 -19.78 -29.98
CA VAL A 52 -54.03 -18.33 -29.72
C VAL A 52 -54.70 -17.98 -28.39
N GLY A 53 -55.84 -18.60 -28.04
CA GLY A 53 -56.49 -18.42 -26.74
C GLY A 53 -55.62 -18.86 -25.55
N VAL A 54 -54.93 -19.99 -25.66
CA VAL A 54 -53.99 -20.48 -24.64
C VAL A 54 -52.79 -19.54 -24.51
N LEU A 55 -52.24 -19.04 -25.63
CA LEU A 55 -51.14 -18.07 -25.63
C LEU A 55 -51.56 -16.74 -24.98
N LYS A 56 -52.74 -16.20 -25.32
CA LYS A 56 -53.29 -15.01 -24.65
C LYS A 56 -53.50 -15.21 -23.15
N SER A 57 -53.97 -16.38 -22.72
CA SER A 57 -54.09 -16.72 -21.30
C SER A 57 -52.73 -16.79 -20.59
N ASN A 58 -51.69 -17.29 -21.26
CA ASN A 58 -50.35 -17.31 -20.70
C ASN A 58 -49.76 -15.90 -20.60
N VAL A 59 -49.99 -15.03 -21.59
CA VAL A 59 -49.58 -13.61 -21.53
C VAL A 59 -50.23 -12.93 -20.32
N ILE A 60 -51.53 -13.13 -20.07
CA ILE A 60 -52.22 -12.57 -18.89
C ILE A 60 -51.60 -13.09 -17.58
N LYS A 61 -51.25 -14.38 -17.50
CA LYS A 61 -50.56 -14.94 -16.32
C LYS A 61 -49.17 -14.32 -16.14
N ASN A 62 -48.41 -14.15 -17.22
CA ASN A 62 -47.08 -13.54 -17.17
C ASN A 62 -47.14 -12.07 -16.77
N ILE A 63 -48.15 -11.32 -17.23
CA ILE A 63 -48.42 -9.95 -16.77
C ILE A 63 -48.61 -9.94 -15.26
N LYS A 64 -49.48 -10.82 -14.73
CA LYS A 64 -49.72 -10.91 -13.29
C LYS A 64 -48.47 -11.30 -12.50
N MET A 65 -47.69 -12.26 -13.00
CA MET A 65 -46.41 -12.64 -12.37
C MET A 65 -45.43 -11.48 -12.35
N LEU A 66 -45.30 -10.72 -13.44
CA LEU A 66 -44.43 -9.54 -13.50
C LEU A 66 -44.89 -8.47 -12.51
N THR A 67 -46.20 -8.23 -12.39
CA THR A 67 -46.74 -7.29 -11.40
C THR A 67 -46.42 -7.74 -9.97
N ASP A 68 -46.64 -9.02 -9.64
CA ASP A 68 -46.32 -9.56 -8.31
C ASP A 68 -44.81 -9.51 -8.01
N GLU A 69 -43.96 -9.70 -9.02
CA GLU A 69 -42.50 -9.57 -8.90
C GLU A 69 -42.08 -8.11 -8.69
N ALA A 70 -42.67 -7.18 -9.44
CA ALA A 70 -42.43 -5.74 -9.30
C ALA A 70 -42.82 -5.23 -7.90
N GLU A 71 -43.99 -5.65 -7.39
CA GLU A 71 -44.46 -5.30 -6.05
C GLU A 71 -43.52 -5.81 -4.95
N LYS A 72 -43.06 -7.06 -5.07
CA LYS A 72 -42.10 -7.64 -4.10
C LYS A 72 -40.76 -6.92 -4.13
N LEU A 73 -40.26 -6.62 -5.34
CA LEU A 73 -38.98 -5.93 -5.49
C LEU A 73 -39.07 -4.50 -4.94
N PHE A 74 -40.14 -3.77 -5.25
CA PHE A 74 -40.37 -2.42 -4.76
C PHE A 74 -40.58 -2.36 -3.24
N ALA A 75 -41.31 -3.32 -2.66
CA ALA A 75 -41.45 -3.43 -1.20
C ALA A 75 -40.09 -3.67 -0.51
N ARG A 76 -39.26 -4.56 -1.09
CA ARG A 76 -37.91 -4.83 -0.58
C ARG A 76 -36.99 -3.62 -0.74
N TRP A 77 -37.08 -2.91 -1.86
CA TRP A 77 -36.35 -1.66 -2.09
C TRP A 77 -36.74 -0.62 -1.03
N ASN A 78 -38.02 -0.33 -0.83
CA ASN A 78 -38.45 0.66 0.17
C ASN A 78 -38.10 0.28 1.62
N GLN A 79 -38.06 -1.02 1.93
CA GLN A 79 -37.70 -1.49 3.27
C GLN A 79 -36.19 -1.38 3.56
N PHE A 80 -35.36 -1.68 2.57
CA PHE A 80 -33.91 -1.82 2.76
C PHE A 80 -33.09 -0.74 2.05
N LYS A 81 -33.71 0.20 1.34
CA LYS A 81 -32.97 1.29 0.69
C LYS A 81 -32.14 2.04 1.74
N PRO A 82 -30.86 2.32 1.43
CA PRO A 82 -29.98 3.01 2.36
C PRO A 82 -30.65 4.30 2.83
N LYS A 83 -30.81 4.46 4.14
CA LYS A 83 -31.39 5.68 4.69
C LYS A 83 -30.29 6.73 4.83
N ASN A 84 -30.68 8.00 4.83
CA ASN A 84 -29.74 9.09 5.06
C ASN A 84 -28.99 8.96 6.41
N GLU A 85 -29.61 8.34 7.42
CA GLU A 85 -28.97 8.05 8.72
C GLU A 85 -27.85 6.98 8.63
N THR A 86 -27.86 6.10 7.63
CA THR A 86 -26.85 5.03 7.47
C THR A 86 -25.49 5.56 6.99
N LEU A 87 -25.43 6.85 6.63
CA LEU A 87 -24.27 7.51 6.03
C LEU A 87 -23.41 8.27 7.06
N SER A 88 -23.76 8.26 8.35
CA SER A 88 -23.21 9.26 9.28
C SER A 88 -21.80 8.95 9.76
N GLU A 89 -21.34 7.70 9.82
CA GLU A 89 -20.05 7.39 10.47
C GLU A 89 -19.20 6.35 9.71
N ASP A 90 -19.75 5.19 9.35
CA ASP A 90 -18.94 4.05 8.87
C ASP A 90 -18.78 3.99 7.33
N ARG A 91 -17.53 4.11 6.85
CA ARG A 91 -17.18 3.99 5.42
C ARG A 91 -17.55 2.62 4.84
N ASP A 92 -17.43 1.54 5.61
CA ASP A 92 -17.74 0.19 5.14
C ASP A 92 -19.24 -0.01 4.94
N ALA A 93 -20.07 0.66 5.76
CA ALA A 93 -21.50 0.70 5.57
C ALA A 93 -21.89 1.43 4.28
N VAL A 94 -21.17 2.51 3.92
CA VAL A 94 -21.38 3.23 2.65
C VAL A 94 -21.00 2.35 1.45
N LEU A 95 -19.89 1.62 1.51
CA LEU A 95 -19.50 0.69 0.43
C LEU A 95 -20.51 -0.44 0.25
N SER A 96 -20.99 -1.02 1.35
CA SER A 96 -22.03 -2.06 1.34
C SER A 96 -23.34 -1.55 0.73
N ALA A 97 -23.69 -0.29 0.98
CA ALA A 97 -24.86 0.35 0.40
C ALA A 97 -24.74 0.55 -1.13
N ILE A 98 -23.55 0.87 -1.64
CA ILE A 98 -23.30 0.94 -3.10
C ILE A 98 -23.51 -0.43 -3.75
N GLU A 99 -22.96 -1.50 -3.15
CA GLU A 99 -23.15 -2.86 -3.66
C GLU A 99 -24.63 -3.26 -3.68
N PHE A 100 -25.37 -2.92 -2.61
CA PHE A 100 -26.81 -3.15 -2.55
C PHE A 100 -27.56 -2.43 -3.68
N ILE A 101 -27.24 -1.16 -3.94
CA ILE A 101 -27.87 -0.39 -5.02
C ILE A 101 -27.57 -1.02 -6.38
N LYS A 102 -26.32 -1.42 -6.64
CA LYS A 102 -25.94 -2.12 -7.88
C LYS A 102 -26.69 -3.43 -8.08
N GLU A 103 -26.82 -4.24 -7.03
CA GLU A 103 -27.58 -5.48 -7.07
C GLU A 103 -29.05 -5.22 -7.42
N LYS A 104 -29.66 -4.19 -6.80
CA LYS A 104 -31.05 -3.81 -7.05
C LYS A 104 -31.27 -3.25 -8.45
N ARG A 105 -30.32 -2.48 -8.98
CA ARG A 105 -30.36 -2.01 -10.37
C ARG A 105 -30.31 -3.15 -11.36
N LEU A 106 -29.48 -4.15 -11.11
CA LEU A 106 -29.39 -5.32 -11.98
C LEU A 106 -30.72 -6.10 -12.00
N GLN A 107 -31.33 -6.31 -10.82
CA GLN A 107 -32.66 -6.92 -10.71
C GLN A 107 -33.75 -6.09 -11.39
N PHE A 108 -33.68 -4.76 -11.29
CA PHE A 108 -34.62 -3.86 -11.97
C PHE A 108 -34.47 -3.93 -13.50
N ASN A 109 -33.24 -3.98 -14.03
CA ASN A 109 -32.99 -4.10 -15.46
C ASN A 109 -33.53 -5.42 -16.03
N GLU A 110 -33.42 -6.53 -15.30
CA GLU A 110 -34.02 -7.81 -15.68
C GLU A 110 -35.55 -7.74 -15.72
N LEU A 111 -36.15 -7.03 -14.76
CA LEU A 111 -37.59 -6.79 -14.67
C LEU A 111 -38.08 -5.89 -15.82
N GLN A 112 -37.31 -4.87 -16.18
CA GLN A 112 -37.59 -3.98 -17.31
C GLN A 112 -37.45 -4.70 -18.67
N ALA A 113 -36.43 -5.54 -18.85
CA ALA A 113 -36.31 -6.40 -20.03
C ALA A 113 -37.49 -7.38 -20.15
N SER A 114 -37.98 -7.91 -19.02
CA SER A 114 -39.17 -8.76 -18.98
C SER A 114 -40.45 -8.00 -19.31
N ARG A 115 -40.58 -6.74 -18.85
CA ARG A 115 -41.66 -5.81 -19.25
C ARG A 115 -41.65 -5.57 -20.76
N GLU A 116 -40.51 -5.24 -21.35
CA GLU A 116 -40.40 -4.99 -22.80
C GLU A 116 -40.78 -6.22 -23.63
N LYS A 117 -40.29 -7.39 -23.23
CA LYS A 117 -40.65 -8.65 -23.89
C LYS A 117 -42.15 -8.90 -23.83
N LEU A 118 -42.77 -8.70 -22.66
CA LEU A 118 -44.21 -8.87 -22.50
C LEU A 118 -45.02 -7.85 -23.30
N LEU A 119 -44.57 -6.60 -23.38
CA LEU A 119 -45.21 -5.58 -24.21
C LEU A 119 -45.13 -5.94 -25.71
N SER A 120 -44.00 -6.50 -26.17
CA SER A 120 -43.84 -7.00 -27.53
C SER A 120 -44.74 -8.21 -27.81
N GLU A 121 -44.87 -9.14 -26.85
CA GLU A 121 -45.81 -10.26 -26.94
C GLU A 121 -47.26 -9.75 -27.00
N CYS A 122 -47.65 -8.77 -26.17
CA CYS A 122 -48.97 -8.16 -26.22
C CYS A 122 -49.27 -7.53 -27.58
N GLU A 123 -48.30 -6.85 -28.17
CA GLU A 123 -48.41 -6.24 -29.49
C GLU A 123 -48.54 -7.28 -30.62
N GLN A 124 -47.78 -8.38 -30.56
CA GLN A 124 -47.91 -9.48 -31.52
C GLN A 124 -49.28 -10.17 -31.49
N PHE A 125 -49.96 -10.15 -30.34
CA PHE A 125 -51.26 -10.78 -30.14
C PHE A 125 -52.45 -9.80 -30.21
N ASP A 126 -52.23 -8.53 -30.58
CA ASP A 126 -53.22 -7.43 -30.54
C ASP A 126 -53.96 -7.39 -29.18
N MET A 127 -53.20 -7.43 -28.09
CA MET A 127 -53.70 -7.32 -26.73
C MET A 127 -53.49 -5.91 -26.19
N GLU A 128 -54.38 -5.48 -25.29
CA GLU A 128 -54.26 -4.20 -24.61
C GLU A 128 -52.98 -4.16 -23.78
N LYS A 129 -52.15 -3.12 -24.00
CA LYS A 129 -50.85 -2.99 -23.34
C LYS A 129 -51.09 -2.67 -21.86
N PRO A 130 -50.66 -3.55 -20.93
CA PRO A 130 -50.78 -3.28 -19.50
C PRO A 130 -49.88 -2.11 -19.10
N ASP A 131 -50.39 -1.28 -18.20
CA ASP A 131 -49.62 -0.22 -17.57
C ASP A 131 -48.93 -0.76 -16.30
N PHE A 132 -47.72 -0.28 -16.00
CA PHE A 132 -46.93 -0.72 -14.85
C PHE A 132 -46.43 0.46 -14.01
N PRO A 133 -47.31 1.19 -13.31
CA PRO A 133 -46.94 2.41 -12.58
C PRO A 133 -45.87 2.18 -11.50
N ILE A 134 -45.87 1.00 -10.87
CA ILE A 134 -44.91 0.63 -9.82
C ILE A 134 -43.49 0.51 -10.41
N ILE A 135 -43.36 0.04 -11.65
CA ILE A 135 -42.06 -0.05 -12.32
C ILE A 135 -41.54 1.36 -12.61
N ASP A 136 -42.41 2.25 -13.09
CA ASP A 136 -42.04 3.64 -13.41
C ASP A 136 -41.71 4.45 -12.13
N GLU A 137 -42.46 4.25 -11.04
CA GLU A 137 -42.17 4.86 -9.73
C GLU A 137 -40.84 4.35 -9.15
N MET A 138 -40.59 3.05 -9.27
CA MET A 138 -39.32 2.44 -8.85
C MET A 138 -38.14 2.94 -9.70
N GLU A 139 -38.32 3.15 -11.00
CA GLU A 139 -37.30 3.72 -11.89
C GLU A 139 -36.88 5.12 -11.41
N ALA A 140 -37.87 5.98 -11.13
CA ALA A 140 -37.61 7.34 -10.67
C ALA A 140 -36.88 7.37 -9.31
N ASP A 141 -37.30 6.54 -8.34
CA ASP A 141 -36.64 6.45 -7.02
C ASP A 141 -35.22 5.86 -7.16
N LEU A 142 -35.02 4.83 -7.99
CA LEU A 142 -33.68 4.28 -8.25
C LEU A 142 -32.75 5.30 -8.91
N GLU A 143 -33.22 6.05 -9.91
CA GLU A 143 -32.41 7.08 -10.58
C GLU A 143 -32.00 8.20 -9.62
N GLU A 144 -32.89 8.65 -8.73
CA GLU A 144 -32.56 9.65 -7.71
C GLU A 144 -31.47 9.14 -6.75
N PHE A 145 -31.59 7.90 -6.29
CA PHE A 145 -30.56 7.29 -5.45
C PHE A 145 -29.26 7.08 -6.22
N GLU A 146 -29.28 6.51 -7.42
CA GLU A 146 -28.08 6.31 -8.26
C GLU A 146 -27.32 7.61 -8.48
N ASN A 147 -28.00 8.69 -8.85
CA ASN A 147 -27.35 9.97 -9.09
C ASN A 147 -26.59 10.50 -7.86
N ASN A 148 -27.10 10.23 -6.64
CA ASN A 148 -26.43 10.61 -5.41
C ASN A 148 -25.25 9.67 -5.06
N TRP A 149 -25.41 8.36 -5.28
CA TRP A 149 -24.43 7.35 -4.88
C TRP A 149 -23.28 7.19 -5.89
N ILE A 150 -23.52 7.42 -7.18
CA ILE A 150 -22.51 7.44 -8.25
C ILE A 150 -21.40 8.46 -7.91
N LEU A 151 -21.76 9.60 -7.31
CA LEU A 151 -20.78 10.62 -6.93
C LEU A 151 -19.80 10.09 -5.88
N TYR A 152 -20.30 9.38 -4.88
CA TYR A 152 -19.45 8.80 -3.83
C TYR A 152 -18.64 7.62 -4.36
N GLU A 153 -19.24 6.80 -5.22
CA GLU A 153 -18.52 5.74 -5.91
C GLU A 153 -17.32 6.30 -6.69
N GLN A 154 -17.52 7.35 -7.48
CA GLN A 154 -16.43 8.02 -8.21
C GLN A 154 -15.33 8.53 -7.27
N PHE A 155 -15.70 9.11 -6.13
CA PHE A 155 -14.75 9.56 -5.11
C PHE A 155 -13.95 8.38 -4.55
N ASN A 156 -14.64 7.31 -4.15
CA ASN A 156 -14.03 6.15 -3.56
C ASN A 156 -13.14 5.39 -4.56
N GLU A 157 -13.54 5.21 -5.81
CA GLU A 157 -12.70 4.57 -6.84
C GLU A 157 -11.39 5.32 -7.06
N GLN A 158 -11.44 6.66 -7.11
CA GLN A 158 -10.25 7.49 -7.25
C GLN A 158 -9.38 7.43 -5.99
N LEU A 159 -9.99 7.48 -4.80
CA LEU A 159 -9.28 7.33 -3.54
C LEU A 159 -8.62 5.96 -3.41
N GLN A 160 -9.28 4.89 -3.86
CA GLN A 160 -8.75 3.53 -3.85
C GLN A 160 -7.56 3.35 -4.80
N LYS A 161 -7.56 4.04 -5.95
CA LYS A 161 -6.39 4.06 -6.83
C LYS A 161 -5.15 4.60 -6.11
N LEU A 162 -5.31 5.65 -5.33
CA LEU A 162 -4.22 6.21 -4.51
C LEU A 162 -3.90 5.28 -3.33
N ALA A 163 -4.92 4.74 -2.67
CA ALA A 163 -4.77 3.88 -1.50
C ALA A 163 -3.98 2.59 -1.78
N ASN A 164 -4.14 2.03 -2.98
CA ASN A 164 -3.46 0.80 -3.38
C ASN A 164 -1.99 1.00 -3.77
N GLU A 165 -1.48 2.23 -3.80
CA GLU A 165 -0.05 2.46 -4.06
C GLU A 165 0.80 2.15 -2.82
N ASP A 166 1.93 1.48 -3.04
CA ASP A 166 2.95 1.26 -2.01
C ASP A 166 3.43 2.60 -1.43
N TRP A 167 3.42 2.72 -0.10
CA TRP A 167 3.82 3.95 0.58
C TRP A 167 5.26 4.35 0.26
N VAL A 168 6.15 3.37 0.07
CA VAL A 168 7.55 3.62 -0.31
C VAL A 168 7.68 4.46 -1.57
N VAL A 169 6.77 4.28 -2.53
CA VAL A 169 6.70 5.05 -3.77
C VAL A 169 5.88 6.31 -3.55
N PHE A 170 4.69 6.17 -2.96
CA PHE A 170 3.72 7.25 -2.82
C PHE A 170 4.20 8.40 -1.91
N ARG A 171 5.07 8.13 -0.92
CA ARG A 171 5.63 9.15 -0.01
C ARG A 171 6.39 10.28 -0.71
N SER A 172 6.87 10.04 -1.94
CA SER A 172 7.51 11.07 -2.78
C SER A 172 6.50 11.91 -3.60
N LYS A 173 5.25 11.45 -3.68
CA LYS A 173 4.19 12.00 -4.52
C LYS A 173 2.94 12.41 -3.73
N THR A 174 3.08 12.75 -2.44
CA THR A 174 1.91 13.14 -1.62
C THR A 174 1.15 14.34 -2.17
N TYR A 175 1.77 15.17 -3.02
CA TYR A 175 1.11 16.26 -3.73
C TYR A 175 -0.04 15.79 -4.63
N LEU A 176 -0.01 14.55 -5.13
CA LEU A 176 -1.12 13.96 -5.90
C LEU A 176 -2.37 13.79 -5.04
N PHE A 177 -2.20 13.51 -3.74
CA PHE A 177 -3.30 13.47 -2.79
C PHE A 177 -3.88 14.86 -2.56
N ASP A 178 -3.03 15.87 -2.38
CA ASP A 178 -3.47 17.27 -2.25
C ASP A 178 -4.24 17.75 -3.49
N GLU A 179 -3.76 17.41 -4.68
CA GLU A 179 -4.43 17.72 -5.94
C GLU A 179 -5.80 17.02 -6.03
N PHE A 180 -5.87 15.74 -5.66
CA PHE A 180 -7.12 15.00 -5.57
C PHE A 180 -8.13 15.67 -4.62
N LEU A 181 -7.70 16.03 -3.41
CA LEU A 181 -8.56 16.71 -2.43
C LEU A 181 -9.02 18.09 -2.92
N HIS A 182 -8.15 18.82 -3.62
CA HIS A 182 -8.50 20.11 -4.22
C HIS A 182 -9.53 19.97 -5.33
N GLN A 183 -9.33 19.02 -6.26
CA GLN A 183 -10.27 18.75 -7.35
C GLN A 183 -11.66 18.38 -6.80
N TRP A 184 -11.73 17.55 -5.76
CA TRP A 184 -13.00 17.20 -5.12
C TRP A 184 -13.63 18.36 -4.37
N THR A 185 -12.83 19.21 -3.71
CA THR A 185 -13.33 20.43 -3.08
C THR A 185 -14.02 21.35 -4.09
N GLU A 186 -13.42 21.59 -5.25
CA GLU A 186 -14.01 22.43 -6.30
C GLU A 186 -15.24 21.77 -6.95
N LYS A 187 -15.18 20.45 -7.19
CA LYS A 187 -16.33 19.68 -7.72
C LYS A 187 -17.53 19.78 -6.77
N LEU A 188 -17.33 19.61 -5.47
CA LEU A 188 -18.41 19.71 -4.47
C LEU A 188 -19.02 21.10 -4.36
N LYS A 189 -18.24 22.18 -4.54
CA LYS A 189 -18.76 23.56 -4.58
C LYS A 189 -19.70 23.82 -5.75
N SER A 190 -19.50 23.13 -6.88
CA SER A 190 -20.30 23.29 -8.08
C SER A 190 -21.63 22.51 -8.06
N LEU A 191 -21.77 21.55 -7.13
CA LEU A 191 -22.92 20.67 -7.02
C LEU A 191 -23.93 21.19 -5.98
N PRO A 192 -25.23 20.92 -6.14
CA PRO A 192 -26.21 21.23 -5.12
C PRO A 192 -25.95 20.43 -3.84
N ALA A 193 -26.27 21.01 -2.69
CA ALA A 193 -26.11 20.35 -1.40
C ALA A 193 -27.03 19.13 -1.28
N SER A 194 -26.45 17.94 -1.32
CA SER A 194 -27.07 16.66 -1.01
C SER A 194 -26.40 16.01 0.20
N HIS A 195 -27.04 14.98 0.77
CA HIS A 195 -26.45 14.23 1.87
C HIS A 195 -25.08 13.63 1.51
N MET A 196 -24.91 13.19 0.26
CA MET A 196 -23.65 12.63 -0.23
C MET A 196 -22.58 13.71 -0.42
N THR A 197 -22.92 14.89 -0.95
CA THR A 197 -21.94 15.97 -1.08
C THR A 197 -21.43 16.45 0.28
N VAL A 198 -22.30 16.47 1.30
CA VAL A 198 -21.90 16.83 2.67
C VAL A 198 -20.99 15.77 3.27
N ARG A 199 -21.29 14.49 3.07
CA ARG A 199 -20.43 13.39 3.54
C ARG A 199 -19.05 13.41 2.88
N ILE A 200 -18.99 13.49 1.55
CA ILE A 200 -17.71 13.58 0.82
C ILE A 200 -16.95 14.84 1.26
N GLY A 201 -17.65 15.95 1.49
CA GLY A 201 -17.06 17.18 2.01
C GLY A 201 -16.37 16.97 3.36
N LYS A 202 -17.04 16.28 4.29
CA LYS A 202 -16.45 15.92 5.59
C LYS A 202 -15.21 15.03 5.43
N ASP A 203 -15.30 13.95 4.66
CA ASP A 203 -14.17 13.05 4.40
C ASP A 203 -12.99 13.84 3.77
N VAL A 204 -13.26 14.73 2.82
CA VAL A 204 -12.25 15.58 2.16
C VAL A 204 -11.59 16.53 3.15
N ASP A 205 -12.34 17.14 4.07
CA ASP A 205 -11.78 18.06 5.05
C ASP A 205 -10.91 17.33 6.10
N GLU A 206 -11.34 16.16 6.58
CA GLU A 206 -10.53 15.30 7.44
C GLU A 206 -9.24 14.85 6.74
N PHE A 207 -9.31 14.49 5.46
CA PHE A 207 -8.13 14.12 4.69
C PHE A 207 -7.19 15.29 4.40
N LYS A 208 -7.68 16.53 4.30
CA LYS A 208 -6.82 17.72 4.22
C LYS A 208 -6.02 17.91 5.49
N GLU A 209 -6.66 17.80 6.65
CA GLU A 209 -5.97 17.89 7.94
C GLU A 209 -4.91 16.79 8.09
N MET A 210 -5.21 15.57 7.65
CA MET A 210 -4.25 14.47 7.62
C MET A 210 -3.08 14.73 6.67
N SER A 211 -3.34 15.36 5.51
CA SER A 211 -2.30 15.68 4.53
C SER A 211 -1.18 16.55 5.10
N ASP A 212 -1.52 17.50 5.98
CA ASP A 212 -0.53 18.32 6.69
C ASP A 212 0.40 17.50 7.59
N GLY A 213 -0.08 16.36 8.09
CA GLY A 213 0.67 15.38 8.89
C GLY A 213 1.48 14.39 8.06
N LEU A 214 1.12 14.13 6.80
CA LEU A 214 1.79 13.14 5.93
C LEU A 214 3.27 13.45 5.71
N LYS A 215 3.66 14.72 5.71
CA LYS A 215 5.08 15.10 5.59
C LYS A 215 5.96 14.50 6.69
N TYR A 216 5.40 14.31 7.89
CA TYR A 216 6.09 13.66 9.01
C TYR A 216 6.05 12.13 8.96
N CYS A 217 5.21 11.55 8.08
CA CYS A 217 5.10 10.11 7.86
C CYS A 217 6.01 9.59 6.73
N ARG A 218 6.67 10.48 5.98
CA ARG A 218 7.58 10.10 4.87
C ARG A 218 8.82 9.35 5.35
N GLY A 219 9.33 9.81 6.49
CA GLY A 219 10.39 9.16 7.26
C GLY A 219 11.74 9.08 6.56
N GLU A 220 12.20 10.17 5.92
CA GLU A 220 13.49 10.21 5.19
C GLU A 220 14.69 9.88 6.11
N MET A 221 14.63 10.27 7.38
CA MET A 221 15.73 10.11 8.35
C MET A 221 15.47 9.05 9.42
N LEU A 222 14.32 8.36 9.35
CA LEU A 222 13.93 7.39 10.37
C LEU A 222 14.78 6.12 10.30
N SER A 223 15.18 5.62 11.47
CA SER A 223 15.77 4.30 11.62
C SER A 223 14.66 3.26 11.77
N ASN A 224 15.01 1.97 11.84
CA ASN A 224 14.02 0.92 12.09
C ASN A 224 13.27 1.13 13.41
N ASP A 225 13.97 1.51 14.48
CA ASP A 225 13.35 1.78 15.78
C ASP A 225 12.38 2.96 15.73
N HIS A 226 12.72 4.01 14.96
CA HIS A 226 11.83 5.13 14.74
C HIS A 226 10.58 4.75 13.95
N TRP A 227 10.70 3.87 12.95
CA TRP A 227 9.53 3.35 12.23
C TRP A 227 8.60 2.56 13.14
N LEU A 228 9.14 1.72 14.01
CA LEU A 228 8.35 0.98 15.00
C LEU A 228 7.63 1.93 15.97
N GLU A 229 8.28 3.00 16.40
CA GLU A 229 7.66 4.03 17.24
C GLU A 229 6.57 4.79 16.49
N LEU A 230 6.80 5.17 15.23
CA LEU A 230 5.80 5.79 14.37
C LEU A 230 4.57 4.89 14.22
N PHE A 231 4.75 3.61 13.89
CA PHE A 231 3.65 2.66 13.78
C PHE A 231 2.88 2.50 15.09
N ARG A 232 3.57 2.54 16.24
CA ARG A 232 2.93 2.52 17.55
C ARG A 232 2.11 3.79 17.82
N LEU A 233 2.63 4.97 17.47
CA LEU A 233 1.91 6.25 17.60
C LEU A 233 0.64 6.27 16.74
N LEU A 234 0.72 5.69 15.54
CA LEU A 234 -0.42 5.62 14.63
C LEU A 234 -1.40 4.48 14.94
N GLY A 235 -1.10 3.60 15.89
CA GLY A 235 -1.96 2.47 16.24
C GLY A 235 -1.98 1.34 15.20
N MET A 236 -0.92 1.22 14.40
CA MET A 236 -0.81 0.21 13.35
C MET A 236 -0.62 -1.21 13.93
N PRO A 237 -1.05 -2.26 13.20
CA PRO A 237 -0.85 -3.64 13.64
C PRO A 237 0.61 -3.99 13.93
N LYS A 238 0.83 -4.91 14.88
CA LYS A 238 2.18 -5.41 15.17
C LYS A 238 2.71 -6.19 13.97
N GLY A 239 3.94 -5.89 13.56
CA GLY A 239 4.57 -6.52 12.40
C GLY A 239 4.38 -5.76 11.08
N THR A 240 3.74 -4.59 11.11
CA THR A 240 3.79 -3.64 9.99
C THR A 240 5.24 -3.26 9.70
N THR A 241 5.63 -3.35 8.44
CA THR A 241 6.95 -2.93 7.95
C THR A 241 6.77 -1.93 6.83
N LEU A 242 7.78 -1.08 6.62
CA LEU A 242 7.74 -0.05 5.58
C LEU A 242 7.55 -0.67 4.18
N GLU A 243 8.12 -1.85 3.91
CA GLU A 243 8.04 -2.49 2.59
C GLU A 243 6.66 -3.03 2.24
N ARG A 244 5.77 -3.21 3.22
CA ARG A 244 4.42 -3.76 3.03
C ARG A 244 3.32 -2.71 3.24
N LEU A 245 3.70 -1.49 3.55
CA LEU A 245 2.79 -0.41 3.87
C LEU A 245 2.26 0.21 2.58
N HIS A 246 0.94 0.29 2.45
CA HIS A 246 0.26 1.02 1.38
C HIS A 246 -0.21 2.37 1.89
N PHE A 247 -0.48 3.31 0.97
CA PHE A 247 -1.09 4.58 1.36
C PHE A 247 -2.46 4.40 2.03
N GLY A 248 -3.22 3.39 1.60
CA GLY A 248 -4.50 3.01 2.19
C GLY A 248 -4.43 2.72 3.68
N ASP A 249 -3.34 2.11 4.15
CA ASP A 249 -3.16 1.82 5.57
C ASP A 249 -3.04 3.13 6.39
N LEU A 250 -2.42 4.17 5.83
CA LEU A 250 -2.34 5.51 6.44
C LEU A 250 -3.68 6.24 6.40
N LEU A 251 -4.49 6.05 5.36
CA LEU A 251 -5.85 6.58 5.29
C LEU A 251 -6.73 5.97 6.40
N THR A 252 -6.56 4.69 6.72
CA THR A 252 -7.31 4.04 7.80
C THR A 252 -7.00 4.64 9.18
N VAL A 253 -5.77 5.10 9.40
CA VAL A 253 -5.32 5.70 10.67
C VAL A 253 -5.26 7.24 10.62
N HIS A 254 -5.98 7.88 9.70
CA HIS A 254 -5.93 9.33 9.49
C HIS A 254 -6.20 10.15 10.77
N GLU A 255 -7.18 9.75 11.59
CA GLU A 255 -7.46 10.40 12.89
C GLU A 255 -6.24 10.38 13.82
N ASN A 256 -5.52 9.25 13.87
CA ASN A 256 -4.34 9.10 14.69
C ASN A 256 -3.17 9.93 14.15
N ILE A 257 -3.06 10.09 12.83
CA ILE A 257 -2.06 10.99 12.22
C ILE A 257 -2.34 12.43 12.67
N ILE A 258 -3.58 12.89 12.57
CA ILE A 258 -4.00 14.25 12.95
C ILE A 258 -3.77 14.47 14.46
N ALA A 259 -4.20 13.52 15.30
CA ALA A 259 -4.06 13.63 16.75
C ALA A 259 -2.60 13.63 17.23
N ASN A 260 -1.69 13.01 16.49
CA ASN A 260 -0.28 12.84 16.89
C ASN A 260 0.70 13.71 16.08
N ILE A 261 0.26 14.75 15.36
CA ILE A 261 1.14 15.59 14.53
C ILE A 261 2.38 16.08 15.31
N GLU A 262 2.22 16.57 16.53
CA GLU A 262 3.36 17.08 17.30
C GLU A 262 4.30 15.98 17.80
N ALA A 263 3.76 14.79 18.10
CA ALA A 263 4.59 13.63 18.43
C ALA A 263 5.39 13.16 17.19
N LEU A 264 4.76 13.13 16.01
CA LEU A 264 5.42 12.79 14.75
C LEU A 264 6.51 13.81 14.39
N LYS A 265 6.25 15.09 14.62
CA LYS A 265 7.24 16.16 14.41
C LYS A 265 8.43 16.03 15.37
N SER A 266 8.18 15.75 16.64
CA SER A 266 9.22 15.48 17.64
C SER A 266 10.06 14.26 17.27
N LEU A 267 9.41 13.18 16.83
CA LEU A 267 10.07 11.96 16.35
C LEU A 267 10.99 12.25 15.16
N ASN A 268 10.52 13.02 14.17
CA ASN A 268 11.34 13.41 13.01
C ASN A 268 12.52 14.31 13.43
N ALA A 269 12.30 15.29 14.31
CA ALA A 269 13.36 16.16 14.81
C ALA A 269 14.44 15.37 15.55
N ARG A 270 14.02 14.39 16.37
CA ARG A 270 14.94 13.47 17.03
C ARG A 270 15.70 12.61 16.03
N ALA A 271 15.00 11.94 15.12
CA ALA A 271 15.64 11.09 14.11
C ALA A 271 16.67 11.86 13.26
N GLN A 272 16.34 13.11 12.90
CA GLN A 272 17.24 14.03 12.19
C GLN A 272 18.47 14.40 13.02
N GLY A 273 18.29 14.72 14.30
CA GLY A 273 19.39 15.03 15.21
C GLY A 273 20.31 13.84 15.51
N GLU A 274 19.79 12.62 15.39
CA GLU A 274 20.54 11.37 15.54
C GLU A 274 21.32 10.97 14.27
N VAL A 275 21.05 11.56 13.10
CA VAL A 275 21.74 11.20 11.83
C VAL A 275 23.25 11.35 11.97
N THR A 276 23.72 12.52 12.40
CA THR A 276 25.16 12.81 12.52
C THR A 276 25.85 11.88 13.51
N ILE A 277 25.17 11.46 14.58
CA ILE A 277 25.72 10.52 15.56
C ILE A 277 25.83 9.12 14.93
N ARG A 278 24.80 8.67 14.22
CA ARG A 278 24.81 7.37 13.52
C ARG A 278 25.90 7.32 12.45
N GLU A 279 26.03 8.38 11.66
CA GLU A 279 27.08 8.48 10.62
C GLU A 279 28.47 8.46 11.24
N ALA A 280 28.71 9.21 12.31
CA ALA A 280 30.01 9.21 12.99
C ALA A 280 30.36 7.86 13.62
N ILE A 281 29.38 7.15 14.20
CA ILE A 281 29.60 5.78 14.71
C ILE A 281 29.89 4.81 13.55
N GLN A 282 29.18 4.93 12.43
CA GLN A 282 29.43 4.10 11.26
C GLN A 282 30.82 4.38 10.66
N GLU A 283 31.25 5.64 10.61
CA GLU A 283 32.59 6.04 10.18
C GLU A 283 33.66 5.46 11.12
N LEU A 284 33.45 5.52 12.43
CA LEU A 284 34.29 4.89 13.44
C LEU A 284 34.40 3.36 13.23
N GLU A 285 33.27 2.68 13.00
CA GLU A 285 33.25 1.23 12.74
C GLU A 285 33.99 0.87 11.45
N LEU A 286 33.81 1.67 10.39
CA LEU A 286 34.49 1.50 9.12
C LEU A 286 36.00 1.73 9.26
N TRP A 287 36.40 2.80 9.93
CA TRP A 287 37.80 3.10 10.25
C TRP A 287 38.41 1.94 11.04
N ALA A 288 37.74 1.43 12.07
CA ALA A 288 38.25 0.34 12.89
C ALA A 288 38.45 -0.96 12.10
N ALA A 289 37.63 -1.20 11.06
CA ALA A 289 37.76 -2.34 10.17
C ALA A 289 38.88 -2.20 9.12
N GLN A 290 39.27 -0.97 8.77
CA GLN A 290 40.21 -0.67 7.68
C GLN A 290 41.57 -0.17 8.16
N ALA A 291 41.68 0.25 9.42
CA ALA A 291 42.90 0.84 9.94
C ALA A 291 44.02 -0.21 9.93
N GLU A 292 45.10 0.06 9.20
CA GLU A 292 46.27 -0.82 9.04
C GLU A 292 47.57 -0.13 9.52
N PHE A 293 48.53 -0.93 9.99
CA PHE A 293 49.88 -0.43 10.25
C PHE A 293 50.69 -0.34 8.95
N THR A 294 51.40 0.77 8.78
CA THR A 294 52.43 0.88 7.75
C THR A 294 53.67 0.09 8.20
N LEU A 295 54.08 -0.92 7.42
CA LEU A 295 55.20 -1.80 7.77
C LEU A 295 56.42 -1.55 6.87
N THR A 296 57.61 -1.77 7.41
CA THR A 296 58.89 -1.72 6.67
C THR A 296 59.78 -2.89 7.07
N GLU A 297 60.58 -3.38 6.13
CA GLU A 297 61.51 -4.49 6.37
C GLU A 297 62.73 -4.05 7.19
N TYR A 298 62.97 -4.75 8.30
CA TYR A 298 64.15 -4.63 9.15
C TYR A 298 65.00 -5.89 9.04
N LYS A 299 66.30 -5.72 8.75
CA LYS A 299 67.27 -6.82 8.67
C LYS A 299 67.86 -7.07 10.06
N HIS A 300 67.53 -8.22 10.63
CA HIS A 300 68.03 -8.66 11.93
C HIS A 300 69.47 -9.22 11.80
N THR A 301 70.26 -9.14 12.86
CA THR A 301 71.68 -9.56 12.92
C THR A 301 71.86 -11.06 12.68
N ASN A 302 70.83 -11.88 12.94
CA ASN A 302 70.79 -13.31 12.61
C ASN A 302 70.49 -13.62 11.12
N GLY A 303 70.34 -12.60 10.27
CA GLY A 303 70.04 -12.75 8.84
C GLY A 303 68.56 -12.84 8.47
N SER A 304 67.64 -12.88 9.45
CA SER A 304 66.20 -12.86 9.18
C SER A 304 65.69 -11.45 8.86
N VAL A 305 64.60 -11.36 8.08
CA VAL A 305 63.90 -10.10 7.79
C VAL A 305 62.63 -10.06 8.62
N VAL A 306 62.47 -9.03 9.44
CA VAL A 306 61.31 -8.79 10.30
C VAL A 306 60.61 -7.54 9.79
N LYS A 307 59.28 -7.56 9.70
CA LYS A 307 58.50 -6.36 9.39
C LYS A 307 58.28 -5.55 10.67
N VAL A 308 58.80 -4.33 10.71
CA VAL A 308 58.61 -3.39 11.82
C VAL A 308 57.62 -2.31 11.42
N ILE A 309 56.94 -1.71 12.40
CA ILE A 309 55.98 -0.63 12.16
C ILE A 309 56.75 0.66 11.84
N LYS A 310 56.32 1.37 10.82
CA LYS A 310 56.82 2.68 10.42
C LYS A 310 55.69 3.70 10.60
N ASP A 311 56.05 4.99 10.61
CA ASP A 311 55.09 6.10 10.57
C ASP A 311 54.11 6.05 11.76
N TRP A 312 54.61 5.65 12.94
CA TRP A 312 53.87 5.58 14.21
C TRP A 312 53.02 6.82 14.52
N LYS A 313 53.50 7.99 14.10
CA LYS A 313 52.79 9.25 14.30
C LYS A 313 51.42 9.23 13.61
N ASP A 314 51.32 8.66 12.41
CA ASP A 314 50.08 8.63 11.65
C ASP A 314 49.07 7.69 12.31
N SER A 315 49.49 6.49 12.76
CA SER A 315 48.62 5.57 13.50
C SER A 315 48.13 6.19 14.81
N ILE A 316 49.02 6.77 15.63
CA ILE A 316 48.65 7.42 16.90
C ILE A 316 47.71 8.61 16.66
N ASN A 317 48.01 9.45 15.67
CA ASN A 317 47.15 10.59 15.35
C ASN A 317 45.77 10.13 14.89
N SER A 318 45.69 9.08 14.07
CA SER A 318 44.40 8.56 13.60
C SER A 318 43.49 8.12 14.75
N VAL A 319 44.05 7.42 15.77
CA VAL A 319 43.29 7.03 16.98
C VAL A 319 42.82 8.26 17.75
N LYS A 320 43.68 9.28 17.90
CA LYS A 320 43.34 10.52 18.61
C LYS A 320 42.28 11.35 17.91
N ASP A 321 42.33 11.41 16.58
CA ASP A 321 41.32 12.10 15.77
C ASP A 321 39.96 11.40 15.92
N THR A 322 39.95 10.07 15.90
CA THR A 322 38.76 9.25 16.13
C THR A 322 38.21 9.39 17.56
N GLU A 323 39.08 9.45 18.57
CA GLU A 323 38.69 9.71 19.96
C GLU A 323 38.08 11.11 20.10
N ALA A 324 38.70 12.13 19.49
CA ALA A 324 38.19 13.50 19.50
C ALA A 324 36.82 13.60 18.81
N LEU A 325 36.61 12.89 17.70
CA LEU A 325 35.31 12.77 17.05
C LEU A 325 34.28 12.22 18.03
N LEU A 326 34.58 11.10 18.71
CA LEU A 326 33.67 10.47 19.67
C LEU A 326 33.33 11.39 20.86
N GLN A 327 34.32 12.13 21.37
CA GLN A 327 34.08 13.13 22.44
C GLN A 327 33.21 14.29 21.96
N SER A 328 33.35 14.72 20.70
CA SER A 328 32.54 15.81 20.15
C SER A 328 31.04 15.48 20.12
N LEU A 329 30.69 14.20 19.91
CA LEU A 329 29.31 13.72 19.85
C LEU A 329 28.57 13.84 21.19
N LYS A 330 29.29 13.81 22.32
CA LYS A 330 28.71 13.89 23.67
C LYS A 330 27.97 15.20 23.94
N ASN A 331 28.33 16.26 23.23
CA ASN A 331 27.68 17.55 23.38
C ASN A 331 26.32 17.60 22.68
N SER A 332 25.98 16.60 21.86
CA SER A 332 24.67 16.51 21.20
C SER A 332 23.57 16.15 22.20
N PRO A 333 22.42 16.85 22.19
CA PRO A 333 21.28 16.51 23.05
C PRO A 333 20.69 15.12 22.74
N TYR A 334 21.01 14.53 21.58
CA TYR A 334 20.52 13.23 21.14
C TYR A 334 21.48 12.06 21.46
N TYR A 335 22.61 12.32 22.13
CA TYR A 335 23.65 11.33 22.41
C TYR A 335 23.21 10.22 23.39
N ALA A 336 22.25 10.49 24.27
CA ALA A 336 21.90 9.58 25.36
C ALA A 336 21.54 8.15 24.91
N GLN A 337 20.92 7.99 23.73
CA GLN A 337 20.55 6.68 23.19
C GLN A 337 21.74 5.86 22.67
N PHE A 338 22.90 6.49 22.47
CA PHE A 338 24.09 5.86 21.90
C PHE A 338 25.15 5.51 22.95
N THR A 339 24.94 5.89 24.22
CA THR A 339 25.95 5.77 25.30
C THR A 339 26.47 4.35 25.47
N ASP A 340 25.61 3.34 25.36
CA ASP A 340 26.03 1.94 25.49
C ASP A 340 26.99 1.53 24.35
N LYS A 341 26.71 1.95 23.12
CA LYS A 341 27.59 1.67 21.97
C LYS A 341 28.88 2.47 22.04
N THR A 342 28.80 3.76 22.37
CA THR A 342 29.96 4.64 22.39
C THR A 342 30.90 4.35 23.55
N SER A 343 30.40 3.95 24.72
CA SER A 343 31.25 3.60 25.88
C SER A 343 32.20 2.43 25.62
N VAL A 344 31.75 1.43 24.85
CA VAL A 344 32.59 0.30 24.41
C VAL A 344 33.73 0.81 23.52
N TRP A 345 33.43 1.73 22.60
CA TRP A 345 34.42 2.34 21.72
C TRP A 345 35.38 3.26 22.48
N GLU A 346 34.91 4.02 23.46
CA GLU A 346 35.75 4.88 24.30
C GLU A 346 36.80 4.07 25.03
N THR A 347 36.40 2.95 25.63
CA THR A 347 37.32 2.05 26.34
C THR A 347 38.36 1.48 25.35
N ARG A 348 37.91 0.99 24.20
CA ARG A 348 38.80 0.42 23.16
C ARG A 348 39.80 1.44 22.62
N LEU A 349 39.36 2.67 22.35
CA LEU A 349 40.23 3.72 21.81
C LEU A 349 41.25 4.18 22.84
N ALA A 350 40.86 4.30 24.12
CA ALA A 350 41.76 4.65 25.22
C ALA A 350 42.85 3.57 25.42
N ASP A 351 42.45 2.29 25.42
CA ASP A 351 43.40 1.17 25.51
C ASP A 351 44.35 1.17 24.31
N LEU A 352 43.82 1.36 23.09
CA LEU A 352 44.61 1.38 21.87
C LEU A 352 45.63 2.53 21.86
N ASP A 353 45.25 3.75 22.24
CA ASP A 353 46.18 4.88 22.32
C ASP A 353 47.35 4.57 23.28
N GLN A 354 47.05 3.99 24.45
CA GLN A 354 48.07 3.58 25.41
C GLN A 354 49.00 2.49 24.85
N TYR A 355 48.43 1.45 24.25
CA TYR A 355 49.21 0.33 23.69
C TYR A 355 50.10 0.77 22.52
N LEU A 356 49.62 1.67 21.66
CA LEU A 356 50.41 2.23 20.56
C LEU A 356 51.63 3.01 21.07
N GLN A 357 51.48 3.80 22.14
CA GLN A 357 52.59 4.54 22.73
C GLN A 357 53.65 3.59 23.30
N TRP A 358 53.24 2.58 24.06
CA TRP A 358 54.14 1.57 24.61
C TRP A 358 54.87 0.80 23.51
N MET A 359 54.15 0.36 22.47
CA MET A 359 54.77 -0.36 21.36
C MET A 359 55.77 0.46 20.56
N ASN A 360 55.49 1.75 20.34
CA ASN A 360 56.43 2.66 19.70
C ASN A 360 57.73 2.76 20.54
N GLU A 361 57.61 2.95 21.86
CA GLU A 361 58.79 3.00 22.73
C GLU A 361 59.58 1.69 22.75
N ILE A 362 58.90 0.55 22.86
CA ILE A 362 59.52 -0.78 22.86
C ILE A 362 60.25 -1.01 21.54
N GLN A 363 59.61 -0.73 20.39
CA GLN A 363 60.23 -0.90 19.08
C GLN A 363 61.48 -0.03 18.92
N ARG A 364 61.45 1.23 19.38
CA ARG A 364 62.62 2.13 19.34
C ARG A 364 63.79 1.60 20.19
N LYS A 365 63.51 1.12 21.40
CA LYS A 365 64.53 0.50 22.28
C LYS A 365 65.07 -0.79 21.66
N TRP A 366 64.20 -1.65 21.12
CA TRP A 366 64.58 -2.89 20.47
C TRP A 366 65.47 -2.67 19.24
N ILE A 367 65.11 -1.76 18.33
CA ILE A 367 65.93 -1.40 17.15
C ILE A 367 67.34 -0.91 17.55
N TYR A 368 67.47 -0.22 18.69
CA TYR A 368 68.75 0.25 19.20
C TYR A 368 69.58 -0.86 19.86
N LEU A 369 68.94 -1.74 20.63
CA LEU A 369 69.62 -2.79 21.40
C LEU A 369 69.98 -4.01 20.55
N GLU A 370 69.15 -4.36 19.55
CA GLU A 370 69.34 -5.56 18.73
C GLU A 370 70.75 -5.64 18.10
N PRO A 371 71.28 -4.58 17.44
CA PRO A 371 72.61 -4.67 16.84
C PRO A 371 73.75 -4.75 17.86
N ILE A 372 73.54 -4.23 19.07
CA ILE A 372 74.54 -4.21 20.15
C ILE A 372 74.70 -5.62 20.72
N PHE A 373 73.59 -6.26 21.07
CA PHE A 373 73.56 -7.63 21.58
C PHE A 373 73.87 -8.66 20.48
N GLY A 374 73.42 -8.42 19.24
CA GLY A 374 73.72 -9.27 18.09
C GLY A 374 75.22 -9.38 17.76
N ARG A 375 76.02 -8.36 18.15
CA ARG A 375 77.49 -8.38 18.04
C ARG A 375 78.20 -9.01 19.24
N GLY A 376 77.46 -9.54 20.22
CA GLY A 376 78.03 -10.15 21.42
C GLY A 376 78.47 -9.16 22.50
N SER A 377 78.00 -7.91 22.45
CA SER A 377 78.27 -6.93 23.51
C SER A 377 77.40 -7.28 24.74
N LEU A 378 78.00 -7.29 25.94
CA LEU A 378 77.35 -7.63 27.23
C LEU A 378 76.87 -9.10 27.38
N PRO A 379 77.79 -10.07 27.51
CA PRO A 379 77.47 -11.50 27.61
C PRO A 379 76.59 -11.87 28.82
N SER A 380 76.65 -11.10 29.91
CA SER A 380 75.88 -11.34 31.14
C SER A 380 74.37 -11.12 30.96
N GLU A 381 73.98 -10.23 30.05
CA GLU A 381 72.58 -9.85 29.79
C GLU A 381 72.03 -10.45 28.48
N ALA A 382 72.88 -11.11 27.70
CA ALA A 382 72.54 -11.64 26.38
C ALA A 382 71.39 -12.67 26.41
N SER A 383 71.34 -13.53 27.43
CA SER A 383 70.26 -14.52 27.59
C SER A 383 68.90 -13.87 27.85
N ARG A 384 68.87 -12.78 28.64
CA ARG A 384 67.65 -12.02 28.94
C ARG A 384 67.15 -11.30 27.70
N PHE A 385 68.04 -10.63 26.97
CA PHE A 385 67.68 -9.95 25.72
C PHE A 385 67.17 -10.93 24.66
N SER A 386 67.80 -12.12 24.53
CA SER A 386 67.36 -13.12 23.56
C SER A 386 65.92 -13.59 23.78
N ARG A 387 65.44 -13.61 25.04
CA ARG A 387 64.04 -13.94 25.33
C ARG A 387 63.12 -12.83 24.82
N VAL A 388 63.37 -11.58 25.26
CA VAL A 388 62.60 -10.39 24.87
C VAL A 388 62.57 -10.19 23.36
N ASP A 389 63.69 -10.47 22.68
CA ASP A 389 63.79 -10.38 21.23
C ASP A 389 62.89 -11.40 20.52
N ALA A 390 62.91 -12.67 20.92
CA ALA A 390 62.05 -13.70 20.33
C ALA A 390 60.56 -13.40 20.56
N GLU A 391 60.27 -12.92 21.76
CA GLU A 391 58.98 -12.44 22.22
C GLU A 391 58.47 -11.28 21.33
N PHE A 392 59.26 -10.21 21.19
CA PHE A 392 58.87 -9.04 20.40
C PHE A 392 58.72 -9.35 18.91
N ARG A 393 59.59 -10.21 18.35
CA ARG A 393 59.45 -10.69 16.97
C ARG A 393 58.15 -11.46 16.75
N THR A 394 57.68 -12.20 17.75
CA THR A 394 56.38 -12.89 17.69
C THR A 394 55.22 -11.89 17.61
N ILE A 395 55.28 -10.80 18.37
CA ILE A 395 54.30 -9.70 18.28
C ILE A 395 54.33 -9.06 16.89
N LEU A 396 55.51 -8.68 16.38
CA LEU A 396 55.62 -8.06 15.06
C LEU A 396 55.10 -8.97 13.94
N HIS A 397 55.31 -10.28 14.04
CA HIS A 397 54.72 -11.24 13.12
C HIS A 397 53.19 -11.29 13.22
N GLY A 398 52.65 -11.28 14.44
CA GLY A 398 51.21 -11.19 14.70
C GLY A 398 50.59 -9.93 14.10
N VAL A 399 51.20 -8.76 14.34
CA VAL A 399 50.77 -7.48 13.77
C VAL A 399 50.83 -7.52 12.24
N SER A 400 51.90 -8.08 11.66
CA SER A 400 52.03 -8.18 10.20
C SER A 400 51.02 -9.13 9.53
N SER A 401 50.39 -10.00 10.31
CA SER A 401 49.39 -10.97 9.86
C SER A 401 47.95 -10.50 10.15
N CYS A 402 47.78 -9.49 11.01
CA CYS A 402 46.50 -8.92 11.37
C CYS A 402 46.20 -7.70 10.50
N PHE A 403 45.13 -7.77 9.72
CA PHE A 403 44.75 -6.71 8.78
C PHE A 403 44.05 -5.50 9.44
N ALA A 404 43.74 -5.53 10.74
CA ALA A 404 43.03 -4.44 11.38
C ALA A 404 43.63 -4.07 12.75
N LEU A 405 44.00 -2.80 12.90
CA LEU A 405 44.56 -2.15 14.10
C LEU A 405 43.71 -2.42 15.36
N CYS A 406 42.39 -2.46 15.21
CA CYS A 406 41.44 -2.63 16.32
C CYS A 406 41.17 -4.09 16.72
N PHE A 407 41.66 -5.08 15.95
CA PHE A 407 41.39 -6.51 16.19
C PHE A 407 42.60 -7.27 16.70
N ILE A 408 43.69 -6.58 17.06
CA ILE A 408 44.79 -7.22 17.76
C ILE A 408 44.24 -7.63 19.14
N PRO A 409 44.11 -8.94 19.43
CA PRO A 409 43.34 -9.39 20.56
C PRO A 409 43.91 -8.80 21.85
N TYR A 410 43.03 -8.32 22.73
CA TYR A 410 43.35 -7.79 24.07
C TYR A 410 44.37 -8.65 24.84
N GLY A 411 44.37 -9.97 24.63
CA GLY A 411 45.34 -10.89 25.23
C GLY A 411 46.76 -10.86 24.66
N PHE A 412 46.98 -10.28 23.48
CA PHE A 412 48.30 -10.21 22.82
C PHE A 412 49.15 -9.04 23.32
N PHE A 413 48.52 -7.90 23.64
CA PHE A 413 49.21 -6.74 24.23
C PHE A 413 49.20 -6.75 25.77
N GLY A 414 48.08 -7.10 26.40
CA GLY A 414 47.96 -7.10 27.87
C GLY A 414 48.94 -8.06 28.56
N TYR A 415 49.15 -9.26 28.00
CA TYR A 415 50.04 -10.27 28.58
C TYR A 415 51.53 -9.91 28.49
N PHE A 416 51.89 -8.95 27.62
CA PHE A 416 53.27 -8.57 27.34
C PHE A 416 53.75 -7.32 28.07
N ILE A 417 52.80 -6.50 28.52
CA ILE A 417 53.11 -5.23 29.18
C ILE A 417 53.06 -5.40 30.70
N GLU A 418 52.35 -6.42 31.20
CA GLU A 418 52.39 -6.83 32.60
C GLU A 418 53.60 -7.73 32.98
N GLN A 419 54.38 -8.21 32.00
CA GLN A 419 55.63 -8.98 32.22
C GLN A 419 56.87 -8.16 31.86
#